data_AF-A0A7L1QQ39-F1
#
_entry.id   AF-A0A7L1QQ39-F1
#
_cell.length_a   1.000
_cell.length_b   1.000
_cell.length_c   1.000
_cell.angle_alpha   90.00
_cell.angle_beta   90.00
_cell.angle_gamma   90.00
#
_symmetry.space_group_name_H-M   'P 1'
#
loop_
_entity.id
_entity.type
_entity.pdbx_description
1 polymer ?
#
loop_
_entity_poly.entity_id
_entity_poly.type
_entity_poly.pdbx_seq_one_letter_code
_entity_poly.pdbx_strand_id
1 'polypeptide(L)' 'LWYQLRQGQGPELLSYQAGSGPKHSGRFTTHLNTTGKYSVLQVQQVELSDTALYLCAVQ' A
#
# COMPACT_ATOMS: atom_id res chain seq x y z
N LEU A 1 -1.94 5.64 4.16
CA LEU A 1 -1.20 5.81 2.89
C LEU A 1 -0.26 4.63 2.71
N TRP A 2 -0.08 4.18 1.47
CA TRP A 2 0.90 3.17 1.12
C TRP A 2 1.81 3.69 0.02
N TYR A 3 3.11 3.43 0.15
CA TYR A 3 4.13 3.82 -0.82
C TYR A 3 5.00 2.63 -1.21
N GLN A 4 5.49 2.63 -2.45
CA GLN A 4 6.60 1.78 -2.87
C GLN A 4 7.83 2.63 -3.15
N LEU A 5 8.99 2.14 -2.72
CA LEU A 5 10.30 2.72 -3.02
C LEU A 5 11.12 1.69 -3.77
N ARG A 6 11.36 1.94 -5.06
CA ARG A 6 12.22 1.13 -5.91
C ARG A 6 13.64 1.68 -5.87
N GLN A 7 14.64 0.84 -6.14
CA GLN A 7 16.04 1.28 -6.13
C GLN A 7 16.26 2.45 -7.10
N GLY A 8 16.90 3.52 -6.62
CA GLY A 8 17.19 4.72 -7.41
C GLY A 8 15.99 5.64 -7.68
N GLN A 9 14.82 5.35 -7.11
CA GLN A 9 13.60 6.16 -7.27
C GLN A 9 13.12 6.75 -5.93
N GLY A 10 12.39 7.86 -6.01
CA GLY A 10 11.69 8.42 -4.85
C GLY A 10 10.45 7.61 -4.46
N PRO A 11 9.80 7.93 -3.32
CA PRO A 11 8.56 7.29 -2.91
C PRO A 11 7.44 7.50 -3.93
N GLU A 12 6.85 6.40 -4.39
CA GLU A 12 5.68 6.42 -5.27
C GLU A 12 4.42 6.04 -4.46
N LEU A 13 3.37 6.84 -4.58
CA LEU A 13 2.10 6.59 -3.88
C LEU A 13 1.38 5.40 -4.51
N LEU A 14 1.23 4.31 -3.76
CA LEU A 14 0.43 3.15 -4.16
C LEU A 14 -1.06 3.35 -3.86
N SER A 15 -1.38 3.88 -2.67
CA SER A 15 -2.77 4.03 -2.24
C SER A 15 -2.97 5.13 -1.21
N TYR A 16 -4.02 5.91 -1.44
CA TYR A 16 -4.58 6.91 -0.53
C TYR A 16 -5.98 6.46 -0.07
N GLN A 17 -6.19 6.42 1.25
CA GLN A 17 -7.47 6.13 1.88
C GLN A 17 -7.70 7.15 3.01
N ALA A 18 -8.79 7.92 2.91
CA ALA A 18 -9.19 8.89 3.94
C ALA A 18 -10.10 8.29 5.02
N GLY A 19 -10.66 7.10 4.77
CA GLY A 19 -11.59 6.41 5.67
C GLY A 19 -11.35 4.91 5.71
N SER A 20 -12.00 4.26 6.67
CA SER A 20 -11.92 2.81 6.84
C SER A 20 -12.49 2.04 5.65
N GLY A 21 -12.02 0.81 5.48
CA GLY A 21 -12.48 -0.14 4.48
C GLY A 21 -11.42 -0.53 3.45
N PRO A 22 -11.79 -1.40 2.50
CA PRO A 22 -10.90 -1.82 1.42
C PRO A 22 -10.89 -0.81 0.27
N LYS A 23 -9.78 -0.76 -0.46
CA LYS A 23 -9.61 -0.06 -1.73
C LYS A 23 -8.77 -0.94 -2.66
N HIS A 24 -9.24 -1.08 -3.89
CA HIS A 24 -8.60 -1.91 -4.90
C HIS A 24 -7.99 -1.05 -6.02
N SER A 25 -6.80 -1.41 -6.49
CA SER A 25 -6.13 -0.77 -7.61
C SER A 25 -5.20 -1.77 -8.30
N GLY A 26 -5.64 -2.31 -9.45
CA GLY A 26 -4.88 -3.31 -10.20
C GLY A 26 -4.58 -4.55 -9.35
N ARG A 27 -3.29 -4.90 -9.19
CA ARG A 27 -2.87 -6.04 -8.36
C ARG A 27 -2.80 -5.72 -6.86
N PHE A 28 -3.03 -4.46 -6.47
CA PHE A 28 -2.95 -4.01 -5.08
C PHE A 28 -4.34 -3.87 -4.45
N THR A 29 -4.49 -4.38 -3.23
CA THR A 29 -5.65 -4.13 -2.39
C THR A 29 -5.19 -3.61 -1.04
N THR A 30 -5.65 -2.43 -0.63
CA THR A 30 -5.35 -1.85 0.68
C THR A 30 -6.58 -1.86 1.55
N HIS A 31 -6.41 -2.15 2.84
CA HIS A 31 -7.47 -2.02 3.83
C HIS A 31 -7.00 -1.11 4.95
N LEU A 32 -7.82 -0.11 5.30
CA LEU A 32 -7.60 0.72 6.49
C LEU A 32 -8.65 0.35 7.53
N ASN A 33 -8.21 0.04 8.75
CA ASN A 33 -9.09 -0.11 9.90
C ASN A 33 -8.72 0.94 10.95
N THR A 34 -9.52 2.00 11.04
CA THR A 34 -9.29 3.09 12.01
C THR A 34 -9.65 2.68 13.44
N THR A 35 -10.58 1.74 13.62
CA THR A 35 -10.98 1.23 14.95
C THR A 35 -9.91 0.31 15.52
N GLY A 36 -9.44 -0.66 14.73
CA GLY A 36 -8.39 -1.60 15.09
C GLY A 36 -6.97 -1.03 14.94
N LYS A 37 -6.83 0.18 14.40
CA LYS A 37 -5.56 0.90 14.20
C LYS A 37 -4.52 0.11 13.40
N TYR A 38 -4.95 -0.45 12.28
CA TYR A 38 -4.05 -1.15 11.36
C TYR A 38 -4.36 -0.82 9.91
N SER A 39 -3.36 -0.98 9.05
CA SER A 39 -3.54 -1.00 7.61
C SER A 39 -2.86 -2.21 7.02
N VAL A 40 -3.47 -2.78 5.98
CA VAL A 40 -2.97 -3.94 5.25
C VAL A 40 -2.80 -3.56 3.80
N LEU A 41 -1.68 -3.98 3.21
CA LEU A 41 -1.47 -4.01 1.77
C LEU A 41 -1.39 -5.47 1.34
N GLN A 42 -2.28 -5.87 0.44
CA GLN A 42 -2.25 -7.15 -0.24
C GLN A 42 -1.81 -6.92 -1.68
N VAL A 43 -0.81 -7.68 -2.11
CA VAL A 43 -0.32 -7.71 -3.49
C VAL A 43 -0.72 -9.07 -4.08
N GLN A 44 -1.51 -9.06 -5.15
CA GLN A 44 -1.90 -10.28 -5.86
C GLN A 44 -0.85 -10.63 -6.91
N GLN A 45 -0.63 -11.93 -7.11
CA GLN A 45 0.29 -12.47 -8.13
C GLN A 45 1.65 -11.77 -8.08
N VAL A 46 2.35 -11.88 -6.95
CA VAL A 46 3.64 -11.20 -6.73
C VAL A 46 4.64 -11.60 -7.81
N GLU A 47 5.26 -10.60 -8.43
CA GLU A 47 6.26 -10.74 -9.49
C GLU A 47 7.61 -10.16 -9.04
N LEU A 48 8.69 -10.49 -9.76
CA LEU A 48 10.02 -9.94 -9.48
C LEU A 48 10.04 -8.41 -9.54
N SER A 49 9.22 -7.83 -10.43
CA SER A 49 9.03 -6.39 -10.59
C SER A 49 8.40 -5.71 -9.37
N ASP A 50 7.82 -6.45 -8.44
CA ASP A 50 7.27 -5.91 -7.18
C ASP A 50 8.34 -5.75 -6.09
N THR A 51 9.61 -6.08 -6.38
CA THR A 51 10.71 -5.88 -5.43
C THR A 51 10.89 -4.40 -5.12
N ALA A 52 10.51 -4.00 -3.91
CA ALA A 52 10.58 -2.64 -3.41
C ALA A 52 10.56 -2.62 -1.88
N LEU A 53 10.91 -1.48 -1.29
CA LEU A 53 10.55 -1.18 0.10
C LEU A 53 9.12 -0.64 0.13
N TYR A 54 8.25 -1.31 0.88
CA TYR A 54 6.85 -0.89 1.08
C TYR A 54 6.70 -0.16 2.41
N LEU A 55 6.19 1.06 2.36
CA LEU A 55 6.01 1.90 3.54
C LEU A 55 4.53 2.15 3.80
N CYS A 56 4.13 1.94 5.05
CA CYS A 56 2.84 2.37 5.56
C CYS A 56 3.01 3.73 6.24
N ALA A 57 2.19 4.70 5.86
CA ALA A 57 2.12 6.00 6.54
C ALA A 57 0.66 6.28 6.92
N VAL A 58 0.38 6.25 8.22
CA VAL A 58 -0.94 6.53 8.81
C VAL A 58 -0.74 7.70 9.76
N GLN A 59 -1.65 8.67 9.70
CA GLN A 59 -1.66 9.85 10.58
C GLN A 59 -2.68 9.65 11.70
#